data_AF-A0A919LSQ9-F1
#
_entry.id   AF-A0A919LSQ9-F1
#
_cell.length_a   1.000
_cell.length_b   1.000
_cell.length_c   1.000
_cell.angle_alpha   90.00
_cell.angle_beta   90.00
_cell.angle_gamma   90.00
#
_symmetry.space_group_name_H-M   'P 1'
#
loop_
_entity.id
_entity.type
_entity.pdbx_description
1 polymer ?
#
loop_
_entity_poly.entity_id
_entity_poly.type
_entity_poly.pdbx_seq_one_letter_code
_entity_poly.pdbx_strand_id
1 'polypeptide(L)'
;MHFLEPGTGRHVTTPPVSYDLTYDDVFMVPNHSVVVSRQDVDLAAPDGSGTTIPLVVANMTAIAGRRMAETVARRGGLAVIPQDIPIEVVADVTSWVKQRHLVLDTPIVLAPTQTVADALALLPKRAHDAGVVVDEGHRPLGVVTDADLSGVDRFTQLSEVMSRDLLLVAADIDPRTAFNKLDAANRRFAPAVDGDGRLVGILTRKGALRATLYTPATDAGGRLRIAAAVGINGNVAGKAKQLLDAGIDTLVVDTAHGHQESMLNALRAVRALDPQVPVVAGNVVSAAGVRDLVAAGADIVKVGVGPGAMCTTRMMTGVGRPQFTAVLECAAEARAHGKHVWADGGVRHPRDVAMALAAGASNVMIGSWFAGTHESPGDLQQAADGRYYKESFGMASARAVRNRTAEESAYDRARKGLFEEGISTSRMYVDPFRPGVEDLIDSIIAGVRSACTYAGAGSLEEFTGRAVVGVQSAAGYAEGKPLHASWN
;
A
#
# COMPACT_ATOMS: atom_id res chain seq x y z
N MET A 1 -19.20 5.04 -16.44
CA MET A 1 -18.13 4.79 -17.42
C MET A 1 -18.76 4.62 -18.79
N HIS A 2 -18.11 5.20 -19.80
CA HIS A 2 -18.45 5.04 -21.21
C HIS A 2 -17.31 4.34 -21.94
N PHE A 3 -17.61 3.76 -23.10
CA PHE A 3 -16.64 3.16 -23.99
C PHE A 3 -16.65 3.82 -25.36
N LEU A 4 -15.49 3.84 -26.02
CA LEU A 4 -15.35 4.26 -27.40
C LEU A 4 -15.57 3.05 -28.31
N GLU A 5 -16.58 3.11 -29.17
CA GLU A 5 -16.81 2.10 -30.20
C GLU A 5 -15.70 2.18 -31.28
N PRO A 6 -14.94 1.08 -31.51
CA PRO A 6 -13.83 1.09 -32.45
C PRO A 6 -14.27 1.49 -33.87
N GLY A 7 -13.49 2.38 -34.50
CA GLY A 7 -13.71 2.83 -35.88
C GLY A 7 -14.83 3.85 -36.08
N THR A 8 -15.78 3.99 -35.14
CA THR A 8 -16.86 4.98 -35.23
C THR A 8 -16.63 6.18 -34.32
N GLY A 9 -15.87 6.01 -33.24
CA GLY A 9 -15.67 7.05 -32.21
C GLY A 9 -16.92 7.34 -31.38
N ARG A 10 -17.99 6.55 -31.53
CA ARG A 10 -19.23 6.73 -30.80
C ARG A 10 -19.08 6.25 -29.35
N HIS A 11 -19.72 6.96 -28.42
CA HIS A 11 -19.76 6.55 -27.03
C HIS A 11 -20.86 5.51 -26.81
N VAL A 12 -20.51 4.40 -26.17
CA VAL A 12 -21.43 3.33 -25.77
C VAL A 12 -21.29 3.05 -24.26
N THR A 13 -22.29 2.42 -23.64
CA THR A 13 -22.31 2.16 -22.19
C THR A 13 -21.87 0.75 -21.81
N THR A 14 -21.63 -0.11 -22.79
CA THR A 14 -21.13 -1.47 -22.62
C THR A 14 -19.81 -1.63 -23.36
N PRO A 15 -18.89 -2.50 -22.91
CA PRO A 15 -17.68 -2.80 -23.66
C PRO A 15 -18.01 -3.17 -25.11
N PRO A 16 -17.30 -2.61 -26.11
CA PRO A 16 -17.61 -2.81 -27.53
C PRO A 16 -17.09 -4.14 -28.09
N VAL A 17 -16.59 -5.03 -27.21
CA VAL A 17 -15.98 -6.32 -27.56
C VAL A 17 -16.62 -7.43 -26.73
N SER A 18 -16.61 -8.66 -27.26
CA SER A 18 -17.22 -9.83 -26.64
C SER A 18 -16.28 -10.64 -25.73
N TYR A 19 -15.10 -10.10 -25.40
CA TYR A 19 -14.09 -10.77 -24.58
C TYR A 19 -13.66 -9.89 -23.41
N ASP A 20 -13.11 -10.54 -22.37
CA ASP A 20 -12.63 -9.86 -21.17
C ASP A 20 -11.30 -9.11 -21.42
N LEU A 21 -11.10 -8.01 -20.70
CA LEU A 21 -10.01 -7.06 -20.86
C LEU A 21 -9.19 -6.95 -19.58
N THR A 22 -7.87 -6.78 -19.73
CA THR A 22 -6.96 -6.32 -18.69
C THR A 22 -6.53 -4.87 -18.93
N TYR A 23 -5.71 -4.31 -18.05
CA TYR A 23 -5.32 -2.89 -18.12
C TYR A 23 -4.54 -2.53 -19.39
N ASP A 24 -3.81 -3.47 -20.00
CA ASP A 24 -3.05 -3.24 -21.24
C ASP A 24 -3.97 -3.16 -22.47
N ASP A 25 -5.14 -3.80 -22.43
CA ASP A 25 -6.07 -3.85 -23.56
C ASP A 25 -6.88 -2.57 -23.70
N VAL A 26 -6.81 -1.65 -22.73
CA VAL A 26 -7.65 -0.46 -22.66
C VAL A 26 -6.84 0.83 -22.54
N PHE A 27 -7.40 1.93 -23.05
CA PHE A 27 -6.87 3.28 -22.89
C PHE A 27 -8.00 4.27 -22.56
N MET A 28 -7.66 5.47 -22.11
CA MET A 28 -8.64 6.50 -21.76
C MET A 28 -8.61 7.63 -22.78
N VAL A 29 -9.79 8.07 -23.21
CA VAL A 29 -9.94 9.21 -24.12
C VAL A 29 -10.11 10.48 -23.30
N PRO A 30 -9.36 11.56 -23.59
CA PRO A 30 -9.60 12.86 -22.98
C PRO A 30 -11.03 13.36 -23.24
N ASN A 31 -11.65 13.95 -22.23
CA ASN A 31 -12.95 14.59 -22.29
C ASN A 31 -12.83 16.08 -21.94
N HIS A 32 -13.87 16.85 -22.22
CA HIS A 32 -13.93 18.26 -21.81
C HIS A 32 -13.76 18.40 -20.29
N SER A 33 -12.87 19.29 -19.87
CA SER A 33 -12.49 19.48 -18.46
C SER A 33 -12.55 20.94 -18.05
N VAL A 34 -13.23 21.20 -16.93
CA VAL A 34 -13.26 22.51 -16.25
C VAL A 34 -12.39 22.51 -14.99
N VAL A 35 -11.68 21.41 -14.72
CA VAL A 35 -10.81 21.29 -13.55
C VAL A 35 -9.56 22.13 -13.77
N VAL A 36 -9.41 23.19 -12.96
CA VAL A 36 -8.35 24.19 -13.13
C VAL A 36 -6.99 23.65 -12.70
N SER A 37 -6.93 22.98 -11.55
CA SER A 37 -5.71 22.37 -11.03
C SER A 37 -5.88 20.90 -10.72
N ARG A 38 -4.85 20.10 -11.02
CA ARG A 38 -4.75 18.70 -10.60
C ARG A 38 -4.82 18.55 -9.07
N GLN A 39 -4.44 19.58 -8.32
CA GLN A 39 -4.47 19.57 -6.86
C GLN A 39 -5.90 19.64 -6.29
N ASP A 40 -6.86 20.12 -7.07
CA ASP A 40 -8.26 20.30 -6.64
C ASP A 40 -9.07 19.00 -6.74
N VAL A 41 -8.49 17.95 -7.33
CA VAL A 41 -9.15 16.63 -7.45
C VAL A 41 -9.17 15.95 -6.08
N ASP A 42 -10.39 15.70 -5.59
CA ASP A 42 -10.63 14.91 -4.39
C ASP A 42 -10.50 13.41 -4.70
N LEU A 43 -9.62 12.76 -3.95
CA LEU A 43 -9.28 11.35 -4.10
C LEU A 43 -9.71 10.50 -2.90
N ALA A 44 -10.50 11.06 -1.98
CA ALA A 44 -11.02 10.30 -0.85
C ALA A 44 -11.91 9.15 -1.31
N ALA A 45 -11.70 7.96 -0.74
CA ALA A 45 -12.51 6.79 -1.07
C ALA A 45 -13.86 6.86 -0.33
N PRO A 46 -15.00 6.68 -1.02
CA PRO A 46 -16.32 6.80 -0.42
C PRO A 46 -16.79 5.53 0.33
N ASP A 47 -15.88 4.61 0.66
CA ASP A 47 -16.20 3.25 1.11
C ASP A 47 -16.11 3.03 2.64
N GLY A 48 -15.88 4.11 3.40
CA GLY A 48 -15.76 4.06 4.87
C GLY A 48 -14.40 3.59 5.39
N SER A 49 -13.49 3.13 4.52
CA SER A 49 -12.11 2.77 4.92
C SER A 49 -11.33 3.97 5.48
N GLY A 50 -11.73 5.19 5.11
CA GLY A 50 -11.14 6.44 5.58
C GLY A 50 -9.84 6.81 4.86
N THR A 51 -9.57 6.21 3.69
CA THR A 51 -8.46 6.62 2.84
C THR A 51 -8.76 7.95 2.16
N THR A 52 -7.79 8.86 2.15
CA THR A 52 -7.83 10.16 1.46
C THR A 52 -7.14 10.11 0.09
N ILE A 53 -6.43 9.01 -0.17
CA ILE A 53 -5.96 8.58 -1.48
C ILE A 53 -6.34 7.12 -1.71
N PRO A 54 -6.67 6.67 -2.93
CA PRO A 54 -7.33 5.38 -3.15
C PRO A 54 -6.35 4.20 -3.22
N LEU A 55 -5.43 4.11 -2.25
CA LEU A 55 -4.36 3.12 -2.22
C LEU A 55 -4.41 2.28 -0.95
N VAL A 56 -4.37 0.96 -1.15
CA VAL A 56 -4.27 -0.03 -0.07
C VAL A 56 -3.01 -0.87 -0.28
N VAL A 57 -2.22 -1.09 0.77
CA VAL A 57 -1.10 -2.02 0.73
C VAL A 57 -1.61 -3.45 0.96
N ALA A 58 -1.20 -4.36 0.08
CA ALA A 58 -1.60 -5.76 0.15
C ALA A 58 -1.11 -6.45 1.44
N ASN A 59 -1.95 -7.35 1.96
CA ASN A 59 -1.76 -8.12 3.20
C ASN A 59 -0.73 -9.25 3.07
N MET A 60 0.47 -8.91 2.63
CA MET A 60 1.57 -9.85 2.40
C MET A 60 2.72 -9.60 3.38
N THR A 61 3.26 -10.66 3.97
CA THR A 61 4.31 -10.57 5.02
C THR A 61 5.61 -9.91 4.55
N ALA A 62 5.92 -9.98 3.26
CA ALA A 62 7.06 -9.30 2.66
C ALA A 62 6.80 -7.82 2.33
N ILE A 63 5.59 -7.29 2.58
CA ILE A 63 5.15 -5.98 2.09
C ILE A 63 4.55 -5.13 3.22
N ALA A 64 3.59 -5.68 3.95
CA ALA A 64 2.88 -4.98 5.01
C ALA A 64 3.48 -5.28 6.38
N GLY A 65 3.81 -4.23 7.12
CA GLY A 65 4.27 -4.26 8.50
C GLY A 65 4.21 -2.86 9.10
N ARG A 66 4.67 -2.70 10.35
CA ARG A 66 4.48 -1.43 11.10
C ARG A 66 4.97 -0.18 10.38
N ARG A 67 6.14 -0.25 9.72
CA ARG A 67 6.75 0.88 8.99
C ARG A 67 5.92 1.26 7.78
N MET A 68 5.52 0.27 6.99
CA MET A 68 4.64 0.46 5.85
C MET A 68 3.30 1.07 6.28
N ALA A 69 2.70 0.56 7.36
CA ALA A 69 1.41 1.02 7.85
C ALA A 69 1.42 2.49 8.28
N GLU A 70 2.35 2.90 9.15
CA GLU A 70 2.44 4.30 9.58
C GLU A 70 2.79 5.24 8.43
N THR A 71 3.70 4.86 7.53
CA THR A 71 4.14 5.74 6.43
C THR A 71 3.03 5.94 5.41
N VAL A 72 2.33 4.87 5.02
CA VAL A 72 1.24 4.96 4.05
C VAL A 72 0.02 5.67 4.63
N ALA A 73 -0.36 5.37 5.88
CA ALA A 73 -1.47 6.07 6.55
C ALA A 73 -1.20 7.56 6.69
N ARG A 74 0.06 7.97 6.97
CA ARG A 74 0.47 9.37 7.01
C ARG A 74 0.25 10.11 5.68
N ARG A 75 0.23 9.39 4.56
CA ARG A 75 -0.05 9.93 3.22
C ARG A 75 -1.46 9.69 2.73
N GLY A 76 -2.33 9.13 3.57
CA GLY A 76 -3.74 8.97 3.25
C GLY A 76 -4.16 7.61 2.73
N GLY A 77 -3.22 6.67 2.57
CA GLY A 77 -3.53 5.30 2.18
C GLY A 77 -3.85 4.42 3.39
N LEU A 78 -3.97 3.12 3.17
CA LEU A 78 -4.18 2.12 4.21
C LEU A 78 -3.24 0.92 4.01
N ALA A 79 -2.78 0.30 5.08
CA ALA A 79 -2.07 -0.97 5.00
C ALA A 79 -2.81 -2.06 5.75
N VAL A 80 -2.90 -3.25 5.14
CA VAL A 80 -3.54 -4.42 5.74
C VAL A 80 -2.47 -5.34 6.30
N ILE A 81 -2.46 -5.57 7.61
CA ILE A 81 -1.54 -6.52 8.25
C ILE A 81 -1.94 -7.97 7.88
N PRO A 82 -0.98 -8.84 7.50
CA PRO A 82 -1.28 -10.19 7.05
C PRO A 82 -1.91 -11.06 8.15
N GLN A 83 -2.76 -12.00 7.73
CA GLN A 83 -3.43 -12.97 8.61
C GLN A 83 -2.48 -13.99 9.28
N ASP A 84 -1.26 -14.09 8.79
CA ASP A 84 -0.22 -15.02 9.27
C ASP A 84 0.58 -14.44 10.45
N ILE A 85 0.31 -13.20 10.85
CA ILE A 85 0.97 -12.55 11.99
C ILE A 85 0.21 -12.90 13.27
N PRO A 86 0.88 -13.29 14.36
CA PRO A 86 0.23 -13.54 15.64
C PRO A 86 -0.55 -12.31 16.12
N ILE A 87 -1.74 -12.52 16.68
CA ILE A 87 -2.69 -11.44 16.98
C ILE A 87 -2.14 -10.47 18.02
N GLU A 88 -1.38 -10.95 18.98
CA GLU A 88 -0.64 -10.15 19.96
C GLU A 88 0.33 -9.18 19.27
N VAL A 89 1.03 -9.63 18.23
CA VAL A 89 1.91 -8.79 17.42
C VAL A 89 1.09 -7.79 16.60
N VAL A 90 -0.07 -8.19 16.07
CA VAL A 90 -0.98 -7.25 15.37
C VAL A 90 -1.48 -6.17 16.33
N ALA A 91 -1.79 -6.52 17.59
CA ALA A 91 -2.19 -5.56 18.61
C ALA A 91 -1.06 -4.58 18.95
N ASP A 92 0.17 -5.06 19.12
CA ASP A 92 1.35 -4.21 19.32
C ASP A 92 1.60 -3.28 18.14
N VAL A 93 1.50 -3.79 16.90
CA VAL A 93 1.64 -2.99 15.69
C VAL A 93 0.52 -1.95 15.57
N THR A 94 -0.71 -2.31 15.93
CA THR A 94 -1.86 -1.38 15.91
C THR A 94 -1.64 -0.26 16.92
N SER A 95 -1.33 -0.61 18.17
CA SER A 95 -0.99 0.37 19.22
C SER A 95 0.17 1.26 18.82
N TRP A 96 1.22 0.67 18.22
CA TRP A 96 2.36 1.40 17.69
C TRP A 96 1.94 2.44 16.65
N VAL A 97 1.17 2.05 15.62
CA VAL A 97 0.73 2.95 14.54
C VAL A 97 -0.18 4.05 15.06
N LYS A 98 -1.07 3.73 16.00
CA LYS A 98 -2.00 4.69 16.62
C LYS A 98 -1.30 5.79 17.43
N GLN A 99 -0.06 5.58 17.84
CA GLN A 99 0.76 6.56 18.57
C GLN A 99 1.70 7.37 17.67
N ARG A 100 1.70 7.14 16.34
CA ARG A 100 2.62 7.84 15.44
C ARG A 100 2.12 9.23 15.09
N HIS A 101 3.08 10.12 14.90
CA HIS A 101 2.82 11.49 14.52
C HIS A 101 2.29 11.58 13.08
N LEU A 102 1.35 12.50 12.86
CA LEU A 102 0.65 12.70 11.58
C LEU A 102 1.52 13.39 10.51
N VAL A 103 2.54 14.12 10.92
CA VAL A 103 3.47 14.86 10.03
C VAL A 103 4.90 14.31 10.07
N LEU A 104 5.52 14.29 11.26
CA LEU A 104 6.87 13.80 11.49
C LEU A 104 7.00 12.30 11.18
N ASP A 105 8.09 11.94 10.54
CA ASP A 105 8.46 10.54 10.35
C ASP A 105 9.03 9.96 11.64
N THR A 106 8.95 8.63 11.76
CA THR A 106 9.39 7.91 12.94
C THR A 106 10.91 7.80 12.93
N PRO A 107 11.60 8.33 13.95
CA PRO A 107 13.06 8.41 13.95
C PRO A 107 13.68 7.03 14.19
N ILE A 108 14.89 6.84 13.67
CA ILE A 108 15.78 5.78 14.14
C ILE A 108 16.51 6.34 15.36
N VAL A 109 16.14 5.87 16.54
CA VAL A 109 16.72 6.32 17.80
C VAL A 109 17.90 5.43 18.16
N LEU A 110 19.04 6.05 18.45
CA LEU A 110 20.28 5.37 18.83
C LEU A 110 20.83 5.95 20.13
N ALA A 111 21.56 5.13 20.89
CA ALA A 111 22.31 5.55 22.06
C ALA A 111 23.77 5.89 21.69
N PRO A 112 24.44 6.79 22.42
CA PRO A 112 25.83 7.16 22.15
C PRO A 112 26.82 5.99 22.24
N THR A 113 26.48 4.96 23.00
CA THR A 113 27.27 3.74 23.21
C THR A 113 27.03 2.65 22.16
N GLN A 114 25.99 2.79 21.32
CA GLN A 114 25.80 1.87 20.20
C GLN A 114 26.93 2.05 19.19
N THR A 115 27.09 1.04 18.34
CA THR A 115 28.19 0.97 17.38
C THR A 115 27.78 1.45 16.00
N VAL A 116 28.77 1.75 15.16
CA VAL A 116 28.59 1.96 13.72
C VAL A 116 27.85 0.79 13.07
N ALA A 117 28.14 -0.46 13.47
CA ALA A 117 27.43 -1.64 12.96
C ALA A 117 25.92 -1.61 13.25
N ASP A 118 25.53 -1.21 14.47
CA ASP A 118 24.12 -1.09 14.86
C ASP A 118 23.39 -0.06 14.00
N ALA A 119 24.02 1.10 13.79
CA ALA A 119 23.47 2.15 12.96
C ALA A 119 23.29 1.68 11.50
N LEU A 120 24.34 1.12 10.88
CA LEU A 120 24.29 0.63 9.49
C LEU A 120 23.22 -0.45 9.26
N ALA A 121 22.89 -1.26 10.27
CA ALA A 121 21.81 -2.24 10.18
C ALA A 121 20.41 -1.61 10.21
N LEU A 122 20.27 -0.42 10.82
CA LEU A 122 19.00 0.24 11.06
C LEU A 122 18.69 1.35 10.05
N LEU A 123 19.69 2.10 9.58
CA LEU A 123 19.50 3.21 8.63
C LEU A 123 18.64 2.83 7.42
N PRO A 124 18.87 1.68 6.74
CA PRO A 124 18.10 1.31 5.54
C PRO A 124 16.67 0.85 5.83
N LYS A 125 16.23 0.88 7.09
CA LYS A 125 14.83 0.59 7.47
C LYS A 125 13.92 1.81 7.28
N ARG A 126 14.45 3.00 7.04
CA ARG A 126 13.68 4.24 6.85
C ARG A 126 14.20 5.05 5.66
N ALA A 127 13.30 5.63 4.87
CA ALA A 127 13.68 6.42 3.70
C ALA A 127 14.45 7.71 4.02
N HIS A 128 14.39 8.21 5.26
CA HIS A 128 15.21 9.36 5.66
C HIS A 128 16.70 9.00 5.89
N ASP A 129 17.02 7.71 6.01
CA ASP A 129 18.39 7.18 6.07
C ASP A 129 19.30 7.93 7.08
N ALA A 130 18.77 8.14 8.28
CA ALA A 130 19.42 8.94 9.32
C ALA A 130 19.07 8.41 10.72
N GLY A 131 20.07 8.31 11.59
CA GLY A 131 19.91 7.99 13.01
C GLY A 131 20.00 9.25 13.86
N VAL A 132 19.16 9.35 14.89
CA VAL A 132 19.25 10.39 15.92
C VAL A 132 19.81 9.76 17.18
N VAL A 133 20.99 10.21 17.59
CA VAL A 133 21.62 9.78 18.83
C VAL A 133 21.03 10.59 19.98
N VAL A 134 20.50 9.94 21.01
CA VAL A 134 19.84 10.60 22.14
C VAL A 134 20.48 10.25 23.48
N ASP A 135 20.30 11.12 24.48
CA ASP A 135 20.65 10.84 25.88
C ASP A 135 19.58 9.99 26.60
N GLU A 136 19.81 9.70 27.88
CA GLU A 136 18.86 8.99 28.75
C GLU A 136 17.52 9.74 28.92
N GLY A 137 17.52 11.06 28.75
CA GLY A 137 16.34 11.93 28.79
C GLY A 137 15.59 12.02 27.46
N HIS A 138 16.02 11.26 26.44
CA HIS A 138 15.49 11.27 25.07
C HIS A 138 15.74 12.58 24.29
N ARG A 139 16.77 13.34 24.66
CA ARG A 139 17.16 14.57 23.97
C ARG A 139 18.20 14.30 22.90
N PRO A 140 18.07 14.86 21.68
CA PRO A 140 19.07 14.68 20.61
C PRO A 140 20.45 15.22 21.01
N LEU A 141 21.47 14.35 20.94
CA LEU A 141 22.89 14.68 21.12
C LEU A 141 23.61 14.86 19.78
N GLY A 142 23.15 14.18 18.74
CA GLY A 142 23.75 14.22 17.40
C GLY A 142 22.95 13.41 16.40
N VAL A 143 23.40 13.43 15.14
CA VAL A 143 22.83 12.62 14.05
C VAL A 143 23.93 11.84 13.35
N VAL A 144 23.56 10.70 12.78
CA VAL A 144 24.43 9.85 11.95
C VAL A 144 23.74 9.51 10.65
N THR A 145 24.49 9.55 9.56
CA THR A 145 24.08 9.13 8.22
C THR A 145 25.11 8.16 7.65
N ASP A 146 24.81 7.48 6.54
CA ASP A 146 25.76 6.58 5.87
C ASP A 146 27.12 7.26 5.59
N ALA A 147 27.11 8.54 5.23
CA ALA A 147 28.34 9.31 4.98
C ALA A 147 29.22 9.48 6.23
N ASP A 148 28.63 9.60 7.42
CA ASP A 148 29.38 9.73 8.68
C ASP A 148 29.98 8.39 9.15
N LEU A 149 29.37 7.29 8.71
CA LEU A 149 29.74 5.92 9.08
C LEU A 149 30.70 5.27 8.07
N SER A 150 30.78 5.81 6.86
CA SER A 150 31.59 5.27 5.78
C SER A 150 33.09 5.37 6.06
N GLY A 151 33.79 4.25 5.95
CA GLY A 151 35.24 4.17 6.23
C GLY A 151 35.62 4.14 7.72
N VAL A 152 34.63 4.09 8.62
CA VAL A 152 34.83 3.98 10.07
C VAL A 152 34.81 2.50 10.50
N ASP A 153 35.63 2.14 11.49
CA ASP A 153 35.59 0.81 12.10
C ASP A 153 34.20 0.52 12.70
N ARG A 154 33.69 -0.70 12.43
CA ARG A 154 32.32 -1.10 12.76
C ARG A 154 32.02 -1.15 14.26
N PHE A 155 33.04 -1.27 15.11
CA PHE A 155 32.92 -1.32 16.56
C PHE A 155 33.05 0.07 17.22
N THR A 156 33.39 1.10 16.45
CA THR A 156 33.44 2.49 16.93
C THR A 156 32.08 2.91 17.48
N GLN A 157 32.09 3.60 18.62
CA GLN A 157 30.86 4.11 19.23
C GLN A 157 30.34 5.34 18.51
N LEU A 158 29.02 5.50 18.44
CA LEU A 158 28.39 6.62 17.74
C LEU A 158 28.75 7.98 18.34
N SER A 159 29.07 8.05 19.63
CA SER A 159 29.49 9.29 20.30
C SER A 159 30.78 9.92 19.74
N GLU A 160 31.62 9.11 19.08
CA GLU A 160 32.89 9.50 18.47
C GLU A 160 32.73 9.98 17.03
N VAL A 161 31.65 9.59 16.35
CA VAL A 161 31.44 9.84 14.91
C VAL A 161 30.21 10.68 14.56
N MET A 162 29.24 10.78 15.47
CA MET A 162 28.03 11.55 15.20
C MET A 162 28.31 13.03 14.93
N SER A 163 27.56 13.60 13.99
CA SER A 163 27.53 15.04 13.80
C SER A 163 26.76 15.71 14.94
N ARG A 164 27.42 16.65 15.62
CA ARG A 164 26.85 17.45 16.72
C ARG A 164 26.24 18.77 16.24
N ASP A 165 26.37 19.07 14.95
CA ASP A 165 25.81 20.26 14.31
C ASP A 165 24.32 20.02 14.00
N LEU A 166 23.50 20.18 15.05
CA LEU A 166 22.07 19.89 15.03
C LEU A 166 21.24 21.11 14.64
N LEU A 167 20.50 20.97 13.54
CA LEU A 167 19.32 21.78 13.30
C LEU A 167 18.10 21.07 13.90
N LEU A 168 17.52 21.65 14.95
CA LEU A 168 16.26 21.16 15.54
C LEU A 168 15.06 21.96 15.05
N VAL A 169 13.91 21.29 14.96
CA VAL A 169 12.61 21.92 14.70
C VAL A 169 11.64 21.59 15.83
N ALA A 170 10.64 22.45 16.07
CA ALA A 170 9.58 22.15 17.01
C ALA A 170 8.69 21.04 16.45
N ALA A 171 8.15 20.17 17.31
CA ALA A 171 7.31 19.06 16.88
C ALA A 171 5.99 19.49 16.22
N ASP A 172 5.46 20.65 16.61
CA ASP A 172 4.23 21.27 16.11
C ASP A 172 4.47 22.31 14.98
N ILE A 173 5.69 22.37 14.44
CA ILE A 173 6.03 23.30 13.37
C ILE A 173 5.13 23.11 12.15
N ASP A 174 4.64 24.22 11.58
CA ASP A 174 3.95 24.20 10.29
C ASP A 174 4.86 23.59 9.20
N PRO A 175 4.37 22.61 8.40
CA PRO A 175 5.19 21.94 7.40
C PRO A 175 5.84 22.86 6.37
N ARG A 176 5.15 23.93 5.93
CA ARG A 176 5.73 24.88 4.96
C ARG A 176 6.87 25.68 5.60
N THR A 177 6.70 26.10 6.83
CA THR A 177 7.72 26.79 7.61
C THR A 177 8.94 25.89 7.84
N ALA A 178 8.71 24.62 8.18
CA ALA A 178 9.78 23.64 8.33
C ALA A 178 10.55 23.38 7.03
N PHE A 179 9.84 23.28 5.89
CA PHE A 179 10.46 23.16 4.57
C PHE A 179 11.43 24.32 4.32
N ASN A 180 10.96 25.57 4.49
CA ASN A 180 11.77 26.76 4.25
C ASN A 180 12.98 26.84 5.19
N LYS A 181 12.81 26.45 6.47
CA LYS A 181 13.91 26.41 7.45
C LYS A 181 14.98 25.40 7.06
N LEU A 182 14.58 24.19 6.65
CA LEU A 182 15.50 23.15 6.16
C LEU A 182 16.20 23.57 4.86
N ASP A 183 15.50 24.24 3.96
CA ASP A 183 16.04 24.72 2.69
C ASP A 183 17.09 25.82 2.90
N ALA A 184 16.76 26.85 3.68
CA ALA A 184 17.67 27.95 4.01
C ALA A 184 18.94 27.47 4.74
N ALA A 185 18.82 26.45 5.58
CA ALA A 185 19.95 25.85 6.29
C ALA A 185 20.69 24.77 5.48
N ASN A 186 20.28 24.52 4.23
CA ASN A 186 20.78 23.45 3.37
C ASN A 186 20.80 22.07 4.04
N ARG A 187 19.78 21.76 4.86
CA ARG A 187 19.62 20.46 5.54
C ARG A 187 18.61 19.59 4.79
N ARG A 188 18.89 18.29 4.71
CA ARG A 188 17.95 17.28 4.18
C ARG A 188 16.84 16.93 5.17
N PHE A 189 17.16 16.96 6.46
CA PHE A 189 16.27 16.62 7.55
C PHE A 189 16.66 17.35 8.85
N ALA A 190 15.76 17.33 9.83
CA ALA A 190 15.99 17.79 11.19
C ALA A 190 15.25 16.88 12.19
N PRO A 191 15.87 16.53 13.34
CA PRO A 191 15.13 16.02 14.47
C PRO A 191 14.11 17.05 14.95
N ALA A 192 12.91 16.58 15.27
CA ALA A 192 11.81 17.39 15.77
C ALA A 192 11.62 17.09 17.26
N VAL A 193 11.56 18.14 18.08
CA VAL A 193 11.53 18.04 19.55
C VAL A 193 10.31 18.72 20.16
N ASP A 194 9.88 18.25 21.32
CA ASP A 194 8.84 18.89 22.13
C ASP A 194 9.37 20.12 22.89
N GLY A 195 8.52 20.73 23.72
CA GLY A 195 8.87 21.89 24.54
C GLY A 195 9.95 21.62 25.61
N ASP A 196 10.14 20.36 26.00
CA ASP A 196 11.19 19.92 26.93
C ASP A 196 12.50 19.52 26.22
N GLY A 197 12.52 19.63 24.89
CA GLY A 197 13.65 19.26 24.03
C GLY A 197 13.78 17.76 23.76
N ARG A 198 12.76 16.95 24.07
CA ARG A 198 12.78 15.51 23.81
C ARG A 198 12.41 15.21 22.38
N LEU A 199 13.03 14.20 21.79
CA LEU A 199 12.79 13.76 20.43
C LEU A 199 11.36 13.24 20.26
N VAL A 200 10.62 13.83 19.31
CA VAL A 200 9.27 13.37 18.91
C VAL A 200 9.32 12.66 17.56
N GLY A 201 10.15 13.16 16.64
CA GLY A 201 10.26 12.57 15.31
C GLY A 201 11.38 13.15 14.47
N ILE A 202 11.37 12.85 13.19
CA ILE A 202 12.29 13.42 12.20
C ILE A 202 11.49 14.01 11.04
N LEU A 203 11.87 15.19 10.58
CA LEU A 203 11.23 15.84 9.44
C LEU A 203 12.23 16.06 8.33
N THR A 204 11.98 15.45 7.18
CA THR A 204 12.77 15.68 5.96
C THR A 204 12.16 16.81 5.13
N ARG A 205 12.97 17.44 4.27
CA ARG A 205 12.48 18.48 3.35
C ARG A 205 11.35 17.94 2.45
N LYS A 206 11.51 16.74 1.90
CA LYS A 206 10.46 16.05 1.13
C LYS A 206 9.24 15.71 1.99
N GLY A 207 9.44 15.24 3.22
CA GLY A 207 8.35 14.90 4.14
C GLY A 207 7.50 16.11 4.53
N ALA A 208 8.14 17.26 4.73
CA ALA A 208 7.48 18.54 4.97
C ALA A 208 6.64 18.98 3.76
N LEU A 209 7.19 18.88 2.54
CA LEU A 209 6.43 19.14 1.31
C LEU A 209 5.23 18.19 1.16
N ARG A 210 5.43 16.89 1.35
CA ARG A 210 4.35 15.89 1.28
C ARG A 210 3.23 16.16 2.29
N ALA A 211 3.58 16.65 3.49
CA ALA A 211 2.57 17.00 4.51
C ALA A 211 1.69 18.20 4.09
N THR A 212 2.11 19.00 3.11
CA THR A 212 1.24 20.03 2.49
C THR A 212 0.37 19.51 1.35
N LEU A 213 0.64 18.31 0.85
CA LEU A 213 -0.02 17.73 -0.33
C LEU A 213 -1.00 16.61 0.00
N TYR A 214 -0.77 15.91 1.11
CA TYR A 214 -1.55 14.75 1.52
C TYR A 214 -2.17 14.96 2.90
N THR A 215 -3.40 14.47 3.03
CA THR A 215 -4.11 14.40 4.30
C THR A 215 -3.94 13.00 4.90
N PRO A 216 -3.46 12.85 6.14
CA PRO A 216 -3.35 11.54 6.79
C PRO A 216 -4.69 10.81 6.90
N ALA A 217 -4.69 9.49 6.67
CA ALA A 217 -5.85 8.63 6.92
C ALA A 217 -5.97 8.39 8.43
N THR A 218 -6.97 9.01 9.05
CA THR A 218 -7.13 9.00 10.52
C THR A 218 -8.50 8.47 10.95
N ASP A 219 -8.51 7.84 12.12
CA ASP A 219 -9.75 7.46 12.81
C ASP A 219 -10.44 8.71 13.41
N ALA A 220 -11.61 8.51 14.01
CA ALA A 220 -12.37 9.60 14.62
C ALA A 220 -11.62 10.31 15.77
N GLY A 221 -10.57 9.69 16.33
CA GLY A 221 -9.71 10.26 17.36
C GLY A 221 -8.45 10.94 16.81
N GLY A 222 -8.33 11.08 15.48
CA GLY A 222 -7.15 11.70 14.86
C GLY A 222 -5.91 10.83 14.85
N ARG A 223 -6.04 9.51 15.01
CA ARG A 223 -4.91 8.55 15.01
C ARG A 223 -4.85 7.83 13.67
N LEU A 224 -3.65 7.50 13.20
CA LEU A 224 -3.45 6.84 11.92
C LEU A 224 -4.26 5.53 11.81
N ARG A 225 -4.85 5.30 10.63
CA ARG A 225 -5.62 4.09 10.35
C ARG A 225 -4.74 2.90 10.00
N ILE A 226 -5.20 1.71 10.37
CA ILE A 226 -4.58 0.42 10.05
C ILE A 226 -5.65 -0.66 9.88
N ALA A 227 -5.41 -1.58 8.95
CA ALA A 227 -6.28 -2.72 8.71
C ALA A 227 -5.58 -4.03 9.07
N ALA A 228 -6.34 -5.09 9.30
CA ALA A 228 -5.78 -6.43 9.48
C ALA A 228 -6.62 -7.48 8.75
N ALA A 229 -5.95 -8.50 8.24
CA ALA A 229 -6.58 -9.62 7.58
C ALA A 229 -6.85 -10.77 8.54
N VAL A 230 -7.95 -11.50 8.30
CA VAL A 230 -8.30 -12.76 8.96
C VAL A 230 -8.66 -13.79 7.90
N GLY A 231 -8.20 -15.02 8.08
CA GLY A 231 -8.58 -16.14 7.24
C GLY A 231 -9.97 -16.69 7.57
N ILE A 232 -10.41 -17.69 6.79
CA ILE A 232 -11.73 -18.32 6.93
C ILE A 232 -11.71 -19.62 7.75
N ASN A 233 -10.55 -20.02 8.28
CA ASN A 233 -10.36 -21.30 8.95
C ASN A 233 -10.21 -21.14 10.47
N GLY A 234 -10.64 -22.16 11.22
CA GLY A 234 -10.54 -22.19 12.69
C GLY A 234 -11.54 -21.25 13.36
N ASN A 235 -11.17 -20.64 14.49
CA ASN A 235 -12.03 -19.73 15.25
C ASN A 235 -12.05 -18.31 14.63
N VAL A 236 -12.72 -18.14 13.49
CA VAL A 236 -12.78 -16.85 12.77
C VAL A 236 -13.37 -15.74 13.63
N ALA A 237 -14.51 -15.99 14.29
CA ALA A 237 -15.17 -14.98 15.13
C ALA A 237 -14.30 -14.54 16.31
N GLY A 238 -13.63 -15.49 16.99
CA GLY A 238 -12.71 -15.15 18.08
C GLY A 238 -11.52 -14.31 17.60
N LYS A 239 -10.89 -14.70 16.49
CA LYS A 239 -9.78 -13.92 15.90
C LYS A 239 -10.23 -12.52 15.47
N ALA A 240 -11.38 -12.42 14.78
CA ALA A 240 -11.95 -11.14 14.38
C ALA A 240 -12.24 -10.25 15.59
N LYS A 241 -12.84 -10.80 16.66
CA LYS A 241 -13.08 -10.07 17.91
C LYS A 241 -11.78 -9.51 18.49
N GLN A 242 -10.73 -10.32 18.59
CA GLN A 242 -9.45 -9.86 19.14
C GLN A 242 -8.81 -8.75 18.29
N LEU A 243 -8.92 -8.85 16.97
CA LEU A 243 -8.44 -7.80 16.06
C LEU A 243 -9.24 -6.49 16.24
N LEU A 244 -10.57 -6.58 16.38
CA LEU A 244 -11.43 -5.42 16.65
C LEU A 244 -11.10 -4.80 18.02
N ASP A 245 -10.94 -5.61 19.06
CA ASP A 245 -10.54 -5.17 20.40
C ASP A 245 -9.16 -4.48 20.39
N ALA A 246 -8.27 -4.89 19.48
CA ALA A 246 -6.96 -4.25 19.28
C ALA A 246 -7.04 -2.86 18.63
N GLY A 247 -8.21 -2.47 18.10
CA GLY A 247 -8.45 -1.14 17.55
C GLY A 247 -8.06 -0.97 16.08
N ILE A 248 -8.14 -2.03 15.27
CA ILE A 248 -8.04 -1.91 13.81
C ILE A 248 -9.21 -1.11 13.24
N ASP A 249 -9.01 -0.45 12.10
CA ASP A 249 -9.98 0.45 11.48
C ASP A 249 -10.69 -0.17 10.27
N THR A 250 -10.22 -1.33 9.80
CA THR A 250 -10.84 -2.11 8.72
C THR A 250 -10.45 -3.57 8.89
N LEU A 251 -11.44 -4.46 8.86
CA LEU A 251 -11.22 -5.91 8.94
C LEU A 251 -11.32 -6.53 7.55
N VAL A 252 -10.33 -7.32 7.15
CA VAL A 252 -10.30 -7.95 5.82
C VAL A 252 -10.42 -9.47 5.95
N VAL A 253 -11.55 -10.05 5.57
CA VAL A 253 -11.73 -11.50 5.48
C VAL A 253 -11.18 -11.98 4.13
N ASP A 254 -10.07 -12.71 4.16
CA ASP A 254 -9.26 -12.96 2.98
C ASP A 254 -9.02 -14.46 2.71
N THR A 255 -9.36 -14.88 1.49
CA THR A 255 -9.11 -16.22 0.95
C THR A 255 -8.93 -16.17 -0.56
N ALA A 256 -8.25 -17.16 -1.15
CA ALA A 256 -8.01 -17.20 -2.59
C ALA A 256 -9.30 -17.30 -3.41
N HIS A 257 -10.27 -18.09 -2.92
CA HIS A 257 -11.59 -18.23 -3.52
C HIS A 257 -12.66 -17.75 -2.54
N GLY A 258 -13.12 -16.51 -2.69
CA GLY A 258 -14.11 -15.90 -1.81
C GLY A 258 -15.54 -16.42 -2.03
N HIS A 259 -15.85 -16.96 -3.21
CA HIS A 259 -17.19 -17.44 -3.53
C HIS A 259 -17.40 -18.91 -3.12
N GLN A 260 -17.13 -19.21 -1.84
CA GLN A 260 -17.28 -20.54 -1.25
C GLN A 260 -18.06 -20.48 0.07
N GLU A 261 -18.74 -21.56 0.43
CA GLU A 261 -19.62 -21.61 1.61
C GLU A 261 -18.89 -21.28 2.93
N SER A 262 -17.64 -21.72 3.09
CA SER A 262 -16.81 -21.41 4.27
C SER A 262 -16.54 -19.91 4.42
N MET A 263 -16.38 -19.18 3.31
CA MET A 263 -16.22 -17.73 3.32
C MET A 263 -17.52 -17.03 3.71
N LEU A 264 -18.67 -17.47 3.18
CA LEU A 264 -19.98 -16.92 3.54
C LEU A 264 -20.28 -17.12 5.03
N ASN A 265 -19.96 -18.30 5.57
CA ASN A 265 -20.12 -18.60 6.99
C ASN A 265 -19.16 -17.79 7.87
N ALA A 266 -17.90 -17.63 7.44
CA ALA A 266 -16.94 -16.75 8.11
C ALA A 266 -17.44 -15.30 8.18
N LEU A 267 -17.98 -14.77 7.08
CA LEU A 267 -18.55 -13.41 7.06
C LEU A 267 -19.76 -13.25 7.98
N ARG A 268 -20.70 -14.20 7.97
CA ARG A 268 -21.85 -14.18 8.89
C ARG A 268 -21.40 -14.20 10.34
N ALA A 269 -20.40 -15.02 10.67
CA ALA A 269 -19.83 -15.09 12.02
C ALA A 269 -19.13 -13.79 12.43
N VAL A 270 -18.40 -13.15 11.51
CA VAL A 270 -17.78 -11.82 11.73
C VAL A 270 -18.86 -10.76 11.94
N ARG A 271 -19.94 -10.77 11.14
CA ARG A 271 -21.02 -9.78 11.28
C ARG A 271 -21.86 -9.96 12.52
N ALA A 272 -22.00 -11.17 13.04
CA ALA A 272 -22.63 -11.40 14.33
C ALA A 272 -21.92 -10.69 15.51
N LEU A 273 -20.66 -10.24 15.32
CA LEU A 273 -19.92 -9.44 16.30
C LEU A 273 -20.28 -7.95 16.26
N ASP A 274 -21.12 -7.51 15.32
CA ASP A 274 -21.48 -6.11 15.07
C ASP A 274 -20.26 -5.16 14.97
N PRO A 275 -19.32 -5.43 14.05
CA PRO A 275 -18.11 -4.62 13.91
C PRO A 275 -18.47 -3.19 13.49
N GLN A 276 -17.95 -2.22 14.25
CA GLN A 276 -18.13 -0.78 14.01
C GLN A 276 -17.16 -0.20 12.97
N VAL A 277 -16.52 -1.08 12.20
CA VAL A 277 -15.55 -0.76 11.15
C VAL A 277 -15.92 -1.49 9.87
N PRO A 278 -15.52 -1.00 8.68
CA PRO A 278 -15.77 -1.69 7.43
C PRO A 278 -15.24 -3.11 7.45
N VAL A 279 -16.03 -4.05 6.93
CA VAL A 279 -15.57 -5.42 6.66
C VAL A 279 -15.42 -5.62 5.16
N VAL A 280 -14.17 -5.86 4.77
CA VAL A 280 -13.77 -6.19 3.41
C VAL A 280 -13.76 -7.71 3.24
N ALA A 281 -14.18 -8.22 2.09
CA ALA A 281 -14.22 -9.65 1.85
C ALA A 281 -13.83 -10.02 0.42
N GLY A 282 -13.00 -11.05 0.24
CA GLY A 282 -12.63 -11.54 -1.09
C GLY A 282 -11.75 -12.80 -1.08
N ASN A 283 -11.28 -13.27 -2.23
CA ASN A 283 -11.40 -12.62 -3.56
C ASN A 283 -12.47 -13.22 -4.48
N VAL A 284 -13.13 -12.37 -5.26
CA VAL A 284 -14.07 -12.77 -6.32
C VAL A 284 -13.75 -12.05 -7.63
N VAL A 285 -14.33 -12.53 -8.73
CA VAL A 285 -14.21 -11.92 -10.07
C VAL A 285 -15.52 -11.92 -10.86
N SER A 286 -16.64 -12.19 -10.18
CA SER A 286 -17.97 -12.31 -10.77
C SER A 286 -19.01 -11.52 -9.97
N ALA A 287 -20.02 -11.00 -10.67
CA ALA A 287 -21.16 -10.34 -10.06
C ALA A 287 -21.91 -11.26 -9.07
N ALA A 288 -22.02 -12.55 -9.36
CA ALA A 288 -22.61 -13.52 -8.43
C ALA A 288 -21.84 -13.60 -7.10
N GLY A 289 -20.51 -13.65 -7.16
CA GLY A 289 -19.67 -13.63 -5.96
C GLY A 289 -19.82 -12.34 -5.17
N VAL A 290 -19.95 -11.19 -5.85
CA VAL A 290 -20.23 -9.91 -5.19
C VAL A 290 -21.56 -9.95 -4.45
N ARG A 291 -22.65 -10.38 -5.11
CA ARG A 291 -23.98 -10.47 -4.47
C ARG A 291 -23.95 -11.33 -3.22
N ASP A 292 -23.34 -12.50 -3.30
CA ASP A 292 -23.33 -13.45 -2.18
C ASP A 292 -22.47 -12.96 -1.02
N LEU A 293 -21.31 -12.33 -1.31
CA LEU A 293 -20.48 -11.71 -0.27
C LEU A 293 -21.17 -10.52 0.40
N VAL A 294 -21.83 -9.65 -0.38
CA VAL A 294 -22.60 -8.51 0.15
C VAL A 294 -23.78 -9.00 0.99
N ALA A 295 -24.52 -10.01 0.53
CA ALA A 295 -25.62 -10.61 1.28
C ALA A 295 -25.16 -11.31 2.56
N ALA A 296 -23.96 -11.89 2.58
CA ALA A 296 -23.32 -12.42 3.78
C ALA A 296 -22.77 -11.32 4.71
N GLY A 297 -22.74 -10.08 4.25
CA GLY A 297 -22.49 -8.89 5.05
C GLY A 297 -21.23 -8.11 4.68
N ALA A 298 -20.56 -8.33 3.56
CA ALA A 298 -19.41 -7.48 3.18
C ALA A 298 -19.84 -6.02 2.92
N ASP A 299 -19.06 -5.04 3.43
CA ASP A 299 -19.21 -3.62 3.02
C ASP A 299 -18.45 -3.33 1.73
N ILE A 300 -17.31 -4.00 1.59
CA ILE A 300 -16.38 -3.80 0.49
C ILE A 300 -15.99 -5.19 -0.02
N VAL A 301 -16.02 -5.39 -1.34
CA VAL A 301 -15.61 -6.64 -1.95
C VAL A 301 -14.23 -6.50 -2.59
N LYS A 302 -13.30 -7.39 -2.25
CA LYS A 302 -11.96 -7.44 -2.85
C LYS A 302 -11.99 -8.27 -4.13
N VAL A 303 -11.64 -7.65 -5.25
CA VAL A 303 -11.81 -8.19 -6.61
C VAL A 303 -10.46 -8.52 -7.23
N GLY A 304 -10.26 -9.78 -7.59
CA GLY A 304 -9.08 -10.23 -8.32
C GLY A 304 -8.67 -11.67 -8.01
N VAL A 305 -8.68 -12.53 -9.03
CA VAL A 305 -8.19 -13.92 -8.94
C VAL A 305 -7.17 -14.17 -10.04
N GLY A 306 -5.94 -14.44 -9.63
CA GLY A 306 -4.81 -14.65 -10.53
C GLY A 306 -4.08 -13.45 -11.17
N PRO A 307 -4.42 -12.15 -10.96
CA PRO A 307 -3.72 -11.06 -11.65
C PRO A 307 -2.43 -10.63 -10.94
N GLY A 308 -2.16 -11.13 -9.73
CA GLY A 308 -1.00 -10.71 -8.92
C GLY A 308 0.33 -11.12 -9.54
N ALA A 309 1.34 -10.26 -9.47
CA ALA A 309 2.65 -10.48 -10.11
C ALA A 309 3.37 -11.76 -9.63
N MET A 310 3.07 -12.26 -8.43
CA MET A 310 3.65 -13.47 -7.85
C MET A 310 2.67 -14.65 -7.80
N CYS A 311 1.47 -14.49 -8.34
CA CYS A 311 0.41 -15.48 -8.32
C CYS A 311 0.51 -16.39 -9.54
N THR A 312 0.45 -17.71 -9.32
CA THR A 312 0.46 -18.71 -10.41
C THR A 312 -0.89 -19.41 -10.58
N THR A 313 -1.93 -19.02 -9.83
CA THR A 313 -3.26 -19.66 -9.84
C THR A 313 -3.78 -19.91 -11.25
N ARG A 314 -3.75 -18.91 -12.15
CA ARG A 314 -4.20 -19.10 -13.55
C ARG A 314 -3.37 -20.12 -14.31
N MET A 315 -2.06 -20.11 -14.12
CA MET A 315 -1.16 -21.02 -14.83
C MET A 315 -1.26 -22.44 -14.29
N MET A 316 -1.55 -22.61 -13.00
CA MET A 316 -1.66 -23.91 -12.35
C MET A 316 -3.05 -24.54 -12.52
N THR A 317 -4.11 -23.73 -12.50
CA THR A 317 -5.50 -24.21 -12.38
C THR A 317 -6.41 -23.80 -13.53
N GLY A 318 -6.00 -22.82 -14.36
CA GLY A 318 -6.87 -22.17 -15.34
C GLY A 318 -7.89 -21.19 -14.73
N VAL A 319 -7.97 -21.08 -13.40
CA VAL A 319 -8.95 -20.24 -12.70
C VAL A 319 -8.46 -18.80 -12.60
N GLY A 320 -9.30 -17.86 -13.05
CA GLY A 320 -9.08 -16.43 -12.93
C GLY A 320 -9.80 -15.66 -14.04
N ARG A 321 -9.73 -14.33 -14.00
CA ARG A 321 -10.43 -13.46 -14.97
C ARG A 321 -9.72 -12.14 -15.22
N PRO A 322 -9.50 -11.68 -16.47
CA PRO A 322 -8.83 -10.40 -16.76
C PRO A 322 -9.36 -9.24 -15.89
N GLN A 323 -8.41 -8.50 -15.31
CA GLN A 323 -8.68 -7.71 -14.10
C GLN A 323 -9.57 -6.50 -14.36
N PHE A 324 -9.42 -5.83 -15.50
CA PHE A 324 -10.22 -4.64 -15.81
C PHE A 324 -11.71 -4.99 -15.94
N THR A 325 -12.05 -6.04 -16.71
CA THR A 325 -13.45 -6.48 -16.81
C THR A 325 -13.98 -7.02 -15.48
N ALA A 326 -13.18 -7.79 -14.73
CA ALA A 326 -13.58 -8.27 -13.41
C ALA A 326 -13.96 -7.12 -12.47
N VAL A 327 -13.12 -6.07 -12.40
CA VAL A 327 -13.38 -4.87 -11.59
C VAL A 327 -14.62 -4.13 -12.09
N LEU A 328 -14.73 -3.89 -13.40
CA LEU A 328 -15.86 -3.17 -14.00
C LEU A 328 -17.22 -3.80 -13.62
N GLU A 329 -17.35 -5.11 -13.82
CA GLU A 329 -18.60 -5.81 -13.54
C GLU A 329 -18.87 -5.95 -12.04
N CYS A 330 -17.85 -6.26 -11.25
CA CYS A 330 -18.00 -6.38 -9.81
C CYS A 330 -18.34 -5.02 -9.16
N ALA A 331 -17.76 -3.93 -9.65
CA ALA A 331 -18.07 -2.58 -9.19
C ALA A 331 -19.50 -2.15 -9.55
N ALA A 332 -19.97 -2.50 -10.75
CA ALA A 332 -21.34 -2.25 -11.16
C ALA A 332 -22.34 -3.00 -10.26
N GLU A 333 -22.08 -4.29 -9.99
CA GLU A 333 -22.91 -5.09 -9.08
C GLU A 333 -22.87 -4.53 -7.65
N ALA A 334 -21.68 -4.28 -7.09
CA ALA A 334 -21.57 -3.76 -5.72
C ALA A 334 -22.33 -2.44 -5.56
N ARG A 335 -22.22 -1.54 -6.54
CA ARG A 335 -22.94 -0.26 -6.56
C ARG A 335 -24.45 -0.44 -6.56
N ALA A 336 -24.99 -1.47 -7.24
CA ALA A 336 -26.43 -1.77 -7.22
C ALA A 336 -26.94 -2.13 -5.81
N HIS A 337 -26.05 -2.58 -4.91
CA HIS A 337 -26.35 -2.83 -3.49
C HIS A 337 -25.86 -1.72 -2.55
N GLY A 338 -25.41 -0.57 -3.07
CA GLY A 338 -24.85 0.52 -2.28
C GLY A 338 -23.52 0.17 -1.61
N LYS A 339 -22.76 -0.76 -2.18
CA LYS A 339 -21.45 -1.24 -1.69
C LYS A 339 -20.34 -0.90 -2.67
N HIS A 340 -19.09 -1.16 -2.26
CA HIS A 340 -17.89 -0.80 -3.01
C HIS A 340 -16.99 -2.00 -3.30
N VAL A 341 -16.01 -1.81 -4.19
CA VAL A 341 -15.00 -2.83 -4.48
C VAL A 341 -13.59 -2.28 -4.39
N TRP A 342 -12.66 -3.12 -3.95
CA TRP A 342 -11.23 -2.89 -4.07
C TRP A 342 -10.67 -3.73 -5.22
N ALA A 343 -9.90 -3.11 -6.13
CA ALA A 343 -9.18 -3.83 -7.17
C ALA A 343 -7.86 -4.39 -6.59
N ASP A 344 -7.69 -5.70 -6.56
CA ASP A 344 -6.53 -6.38 -5.97
C ASP A 344 -5.67 -7.09 -7.03
N GLY A 345 -4.47 -6.54 -7.26
CA GLY A 345 -3.48 -7.10 -8.18
C GLY A 345 -3.57 -6.61 -9.64
N GLY A 346 -2.60 -7.05 -10.45
CA GLY A 346 -2.48 -6.69 -11.87
C GLY A 346 -1.85 -5.32 -12.18
N VAL A 347 -1.63 -4.48 -11.16
CA VAL A 347 -1.04 -3.14 -11.32
C VAL A 347 0.47 -3.23 -11.57
N ARG A 348 0.93 -2.61 -12.66
CA ARG A 348 2.36 -2.50 -13.02
C ARG A 348 2.81 -1.06 -13.24
N HIS A 349 1.87 -0.15 -13.51
CA HIS A 349 2.13 1.25 -13.83
C HIS A 349 1.09 2.18 -13.17
N PRO A 350 1.37 3.50 -13.03
CA PRO A 350 0.41 4.44 -12.44
C PRO A 350 -0.92 4.48 -13.19
N ARG A 351 -0.87 4.30 -14.52
CA ARG A 351 -2.07 4.23 -15.38
C ARG A 351 -3.02 3.09 -14.97
N ASP A 352 -2.51 1.97 -14.48
CA ASP A 352 -3.33 0.81 -14.16
C ASP A 352 -4.19 1.09 -12.92
N VAL A 353 -3.67 1.88 -11.97
CA VAL A 353 -4.44 2.41 -10.83
C VAL A 353 -5.57 3.30 -11.34
N ALA A 354 -5.27 4.25 -12.24
CA ALA A 354 -6.29 5.11 -12.83
C ALA A 354 -7.37 4.31 -13.60
N MET A 355 -6.98 3.26 -14.32
CA MET A 355 -7.94 2.39 -15.03
C MET A 355 -8.84 1.60 -14.07
N ALA A 356 -8.29 1.07 -12.98
CA ALA A 356 -9.08 0.37 -11.97
C ALA A 356 -10.11 1.29 -11.29
N LEU A 357 -9.71 2.53 -10.97
CA LEU A 357 -10.62 3.54 -10.39
C LEU A 357 -11.68 3.99 -11.40
N ALA A 358 -11.30 4.18 -12.67
CA ALA A 358 -12.25 4.48 -13.73
C ALA A 358 -13.28 3.34 -13.90
N ALA A 359 -12.84 2.09 -13.81
CA ALA A 359 -13.72 0.91 -13.83
C ALA A 359 -14.67 0.82 -12.62
N GLY A 360 -14.45 1.64 -11.58
CA GLY A 360 -15.37 1.79 -10.45
C GLY A 360 -14.88 1.22 -9.12
N ALA A 361 -13.61 0.83 -9.01
CA ALA A 361 -13.01 0.52 -7.71
C ALA A 361 -12.93 1.78 -6.83
N SER A 362 -13.15 1.64 -5.52
CA SER A 362 -12.96 2.73 -4.54
C SER A 362 -11.52 2.85 -4.08
N ASN A 363 -10.80 1.72 -4.01
CA ASN A 363 -9.38 1.65 -3.72
C ASN A 363 -8.70 0.60 -4.61
N VAL A 364 -7.39 0.75 -4.79
CA VAL A 364 -6.56 -0.23 -5.48
C VAL A 364 -5.54 -0.81 -4.50
N MET A 365 -5.59 -2.13 -4.33
CA MET A 365 -4.66 -2.88 -3.48
C MET A 365 -3.41 -3.26 -4.27
N ILE A 366 -2.25 -2.81 -3.77
CA ILE A 366 -0.95 -2.95 -4.44
C ILE A 366 0.00 -3.76 -3.56
N GLY A 367 0.58 -4.81 -4.16
CA GLY A 367 1.60 -5.65 -3.55
C GLY A 367 3.00 -5.34 -4.09
N SER A 368 3.40 -6.02 -5.17
CA SER A 368 4.79 -6.11 -5.65
C SER A 368 5.53 -4.77 -5.80
N TRP A 369 4.83 -3.70 -6.17
CA TRP A 369 5.42 -2.37 -6.27
C TRP A 369 5.94 -1.83 -4.93
N PHE A 370 5.26 -2.13 -3.83
CA PHE A 370 5.66 -1.68 -2.50
C PHE A 370 6.65 -2.63 -1.82
N ALA A 371 6.92 -3.81 -2.39
CA ALA A 371 7.84 -4.78 -1.82
C ALA A 371 9.31 -4.30 -1.84
N GLY A 372 9.71 -3.60 -2.90
CA GLY A 372 11.06 -3.04 -3.09
C GLY A 372 11.27 -1.66 -2.48
N THR A 373 10.73 -1.41 -1.27
CA THR A 373 10.82 -0.12 -0.57
C THR A 373 11.51 -0.26 0.78
N HIS A 374 12.06 0.81 1.35
CA HIS A 374 12.63 0.80 2.70
C HIS A 374 11.63 0.32 3.77
N GLU A 375 10.36 0.72 3.63
CA GLU A 375 9.30 0.46 4.61
C GLU A 375 8.87 -1.01 4.64
N SER A 376 9.07 -1.77 3.56
CA SER A 376 8.70 -3.18 3.54
C SER A 376 9.49 -3.98 4.62
N PRO A 377 8.90 -5.03 5.21
CA PRO A 377 9.49 -5.72 6.38
C PRO A 377 10.88 -6.31 6.16
N GLY A 378 11.14 -6.87 4.97
CA GLY A 378 12.34 -7.63 4.65
C GLY A 378 13.65 -6.83 4.81
N ASP A 379 14.73 -7.57 5.07
CA ASP A 379 16.07 -7.00 5.12
C ASP A 379 16.56 -6.59 3.73
N LEU A 380 17.30 -5.48 3.70
CA LEU A 380 17.93 -5.01 2.47
C LEU A 380 19.11 -5.93 2.14
N GLN A 381 19.10 -6.49 0.94
CA GLN A 381 20.14 -7.35 0.40
C GLN A 381 20.87 -6.62 -0.72
N GLN A 382 22.14 -6.97 -0.96
CA GLN A 382 22.92 -6.44 -2.07
C GLN A 382 23.20 -7.53 -3.10
N ALA A 383 22.93 -7.24 -4.37
CA ALA A 383 23.26 -8.13 -5.47
C ALA A 383 24.73 -7.99 -5.87
N ALA A 384 25.24 -8.96 -6.65
CA ALA A 384 26.63 -8.95 -7.12
C ALA A 384 26.97 -7.74 -8.01
N ASP A 385 25.97 -7.11 -8.63
CA ASP A 385 26.09 -5.87 -9.41
C ASP A 385 25.99 -4.59 -8.57
N GLY A 386 26.00 -4.73 -7.23
CA GLY A 386 25.93 -3.63 -6.27
C GLY A 386 24.51 -3.10 -6.00
N ARG A 387 23.49 -3.53 -6.76
CA ARG A 387 22.12 -3.05 -6.57
C ARG A 387 21.48 -3.64 -5.33
N TYR A 388 20.76 -2.80 -4.58
CA TYR A 388 20.00 -3.24 -3.43
C TYR A 388 18.64 -3.83 -3.84
N TYR A 389 18.22 -4.87 -3.13
CA TYR A 389 16.93 -5.50 -3.32
C TYR A 389 16.38 -6.06 -2.01
N LYS A 390 15.09 -6.35 -1.99
CA LYS A 390 14.44 -7.13 -0.94
C LYS A 390 13.80 -8.36 -1.53
N GLU A 391 13.69 -9.41 -0.72
CA GLU A 391 12.99 -10.63 -1.13
C GLU A 391 11.47 -10.47 -0.95
N SER A 392 10.71 -10.95 -1.93
CA SER A 392 9.27 -11.09 -1.85
C SER A 392 8.82 -12.46 -2.35
N PHE A 393 7.62 -12.88 -1.98
CA PHE A 393 7.05 -14.18 -2.33
C PHE A 393 5.51 -14.13 -2.31
N GLY A 394 4.86 -14.99 -3.07
CA GLY A 394 3.39 -15.08 -3.11
C GLY A 394 2.80 -15.70 -1.84
N MET A 395 1.62 -15.26 -1.40
CA MET A 395 0.98 -15.76 -0.17
C MET A 395 0.47 -17.21 -0.24
N ALA A 396 0.39 -17.77 -1.45
CA ALA A 396 0.12 -19.19 -1.69
C ALA A 396 1.38 -19.98 -2.13
N SER A 397 2.58 -19.37 -2.07
CA SER A 397 3.84 -20.05 -2.36
C SER A 397 4.25 -21.04 -1.25
N ALA A 398 5.17 -21.95 -1.57
CA ALA A 398 5.80 -22.86 -0.62
C ALA A 398 6.27 -22.18 0.67
N ARG A 399 6.93 -21.02 0.52
CA ARG A 399 7.47 -20.27 1.64
C ARG A 399 6.35 -19.77 2.56
N ALA A 400 5.28 -19.24 1.99
CA ALA A 400 4.14 -18.77 2.77
C ALA A 400 3.38 -19.91 3.45
N VAL A 401 3.12 -21.01 2.72
CA VAL A 401 2.41 -22.19 3.26
C VAL A 401 3.20 -22.82 4.40
N ARG A 402 4.52 -23.00 4.26
CA ARG A 402 5.37 -23.51 5.36
C ARG A 402 5.33 -22.62 6.59
N ASN A 403 5.37 -21.30 6.42
CA ASN A 403 5.32 -20.37 7.55
C ASN A 403 3.96 -20.42 8.26
N ARG A 404 2.86 -20.47 7.50
CA ARG A 404 1.49 -20.55 8.04
C ARG A 404 1.20 -21.87 8.76
N THR A 405 1.80 -22.95 8.28
CA THR A 405 1.57 -24.30 8.81
C THR A 405 2.67 -24.74 9.77
N ALA A 406 3.52 -23.83 10.24
CA ALA A 406 4.71 -24.17 11.02
C ALA A 406 4.41 -24.99 12.29
N GLU A 407 3.27 -24.72 12.93
CA GLU A 407 2.79 -25.40 14.14
C GLU A 407 2.05 -26.72 13.87
N GLU A 408 1.79 -27.06 12.61
CA GLU A 408 1.08 -28.29 12.23
C GLU A 408 2.02 -29.51 12.17
N SER A 409 1.43 -30.70 12.16
CA SER A 409 2.18 -31.96 12.05
C SER A 409 3.00 -32.01 10.75
N ALA A 410 4.12 -32.74 10.76
CA ALA A 410 4.95 -32.88 9.57
C ALA A 410 4.18 -33.46 8.37
N TYR A 411 3.21 -34.35 8.62
CA TYR A 411 2.34 -34.93 7.60
C TYR A 411 1.39 -33.88 7.00
N ASP A 412 0.72 -33.08 7.84
CA ASP A 412 -0.21 -32.05 7.37
C ASP A 412 0.50 -30.95 6.59
N ARG A 413 1.71 -30.55 7.04
CA ARG A 413 2.57 -29.61 6.30
C ARG A 413 2.95 -30.16 4.92
N ALA A 414 3.39 -31.42 4.87
CA ALA A 414 3.76 -32.07 3.61
C ALA A 414 2.57 -32.16 2.65
N ARG A 415 1.38 -32.49 3.16
CA ARG A 415 0.15 -32.55 2.37
C ARG A 415 -0.24 -31.19 1.81
N LYS A 416 -0.17 -30.12 2.62
CA LYS A 416 -0.51 -28.75 2.16
C LYS A 416 0.50 -28.18 1.18
N GLY A 417 1.79 -28.53 1.31
CA GLY A 417 2.84 -28.15 0.36
C GLY A 417 2.67 -28.72 -1.06
N LEU A 418 1.80 -29.70 -1.27
CA LEU A 418 1.51 -30.20 -2.62
C LEU A 418 0.62 -29.28 -3.46
N PHE A 419 -0.04 -28.29 -2.84
CA PHE A 419 -1.07 -27.44 -3.48
C PHE A 419 -0.65 -25.96 -3.54
N GLU A 420 0.64 -25.69 -3.76
CA GLU A 420 1.20 -24.34 -3.76
C GLU A 420 0.92 -23.57 -5.06
N GLU A 421 0.49 -22.31 -4.94
CA GLU A 421 0.14 -21.42 -6.06
C GLU A 421 0.86 -20.06 -5.92
N GLY A 422 2.18 -20.06 -6.04
CA GLY A 422 2.95 -18.82 -6.16
C GLY A 422 4.45 -19.05 -6.20
N ILE A 423 5.19 -18.02 -6.63
CA ILE A 423 6.66 -18.10 -6.60
C ILE A 423 7.19 -17.89 -5.18
N SER A 424 8.16 -18.71 -4.80
CA SER A 424 8.73 -18.73 -3.44
C SER A 424 9.82 -17.70 -3.18
N THR A 425 10.36 -17.10 -4.24
CA THR A 425 11.33 -16.00 -4.17
C THR A 425 11.21 -15.09 -5.39
N SER A 426 11.32 -13.79 -5.17
CA SER A 426 11.50 -12.78 -6.19
C SER A 426 12.36 -11.65 -5.64
N ARG A 427 13.28 -11.12 -6.45
CA ARG A 427 14.15 -10.01 -6.08
C ARG A 427 13.48 -8.70 -6.48
N MET A 428 12.99 -7.97 -5.48
CA MET A 428 12.38 -6.65 -5.67
C MET A 428 13.46 -5.59 -5.45
N TYR A 429 14.04 -5.11 -6.56
CA TYR A 429 15.07 -4.09 -6.50
C TYR A 429 14.53 -2.79 -5.90
N VAL A 430 15.35 -2.16 -5.06
CA VAL A 430 15.07 -0.84 -4.50
C VAL A 430 15.57 0.20 -5.50
N ASP A 431 14.71 1.12 -5.92
CA ASP A 431 15.10 2.22 -6.81
C ASP A 431 16.04 3.18 -6.06
N PRO A 432 17.29 3.38 -6.52
CA PRO A 432 18.25 4.23 -5.82
C PRO A 432 17.83 5.70 -5.76
N PHE A 433 16.93 6.16 -6.64
CA PHE A 433 16.44 7.54 -6.67
C PHE A 433 15.10 7.72 -5.97
N ARG A 434 14.32 6.64 -5.83
CA ARG A 434 12.97 6.62 -5.24
C ARG A 434 12.77 5.41 -4.32
N PRO A 435 13.57 5.29 -3.24
CA PRO A 435 13.65 4.04 -2.50
C PRO A 435 12.52 3.87 -1.45
N GLY A 436 11.75 4.93 -1.18
CA GLY A 436 10.66 4.90 -0.20
C GLY A 436 9.30 4.66 -0.84
N VAL A 437 8.36 4.08 -0.08
CA VAL A 437 6.97 3.91 -0.52
C VAL A 437 6.29 5.24 -0.85
N GLU A 438 6.66 6.32 -0.15
CA GLU A 438 6.12 7.65 -0.41
C GLU A 438 6.49 8.17 -1.82
N ASP A 439 7.68 7.83 -2.34
CA ASP A 439 8.06 8.22 -3.70
C ASP A 439 7.19 7.53 -4.76
N LEU A 440 6.78 6.28 -4.49
CA LEU A 440 5.85 5.54 -5.33
C LEU A 440 4.43 6.12 -5.21
N ILE A 441 3.97 6.46 -4.01
CA ILE A 441 2.69 7.15 -3.78
C ILE A 441 2.65 8.45 -4.60
N ASP A 442 3.71 9.27 -4.55
CA ASP A 442 3.79 10.51 -5.33
C ASP A 442 3.58 10.26 -6.82
N SER A 443 4.27 9.27 -7.38
CA SER A 443 4.16 8.89 -8.79
C SER A 443 2.75 8.42 -9.15
N ILE A 444 2.14 7.61 -8.30
CA ILE A 444 0.80 7.05 -8.50
C ILE A 444 -0.24 8.16 -8.46
N ILE A 445 -0.24 8.96 -7.41
CA ILE A 445 -1.25 9.98 -7.18
C ILE A 445 -1.13 11.12 -8.19
N ALA A 446 0.09 11.49 -8.60
CA ALA A 446 0.27 12.41 -9.72
C ALA A 446 -0.37 11.88 -11.01
N GLY A 447 -0.21 10.57 -11.30
CA GLY A 447 -0.84 9.91 -12.43
C GLY A 447 -2.37 9.89 -12.35
N VAL A 448 -2.93 9.53 -11.18
CA VAL A 448 -4.38 9.48 -10.95
C VAL A 448 -5.00 10.87 -11.07
N ARG A 449 -4.44 11.89 -10.42
CA ARG A 449 -4.93 13.28 -10.54
C ARG A 449 -4.86 13.76 -11.99
N SER A 450 -3.78 13.44 -12.71
CA SER A 450 -3.68 13.76 -14.14
C SER A 450 -4.78 13.07 -14.94
N ALA A 451 -5.05 11.79 -14.71
CA ALA A 451 -6.12 11.06 -15.40
C ALA A 451 -7.51 11.66 -15.10
N CYS A 452 -7.77 12.06 -13.86
CA CYS A 452 -9.02 12.74 -13.48
C CYS A 452 -9.18 14.06 -14.25
N THR A 453 -8.11 14.87 -14.38
CA THR A 453 -8.18 16.10 -15.18
C THR A 453 -8.42 15.84 -16.66
N TYR A 454 -7.86 14.78 -17.25
CA TYR A 454 -8.14 14.38 -18.63
C TYR A 454 -9.58 13.91 -18.82
N ALA A 455 -10.17 13.26 -17.82
CA ALA A 455 -11.58 12.84 -17.85
C ALA A 455 -12.56 13.99 -17.50
N GLY A 456 -12.06 15.14 -17.07
CA GLY A 456 -12.89 16.25 -16.59
C GLY A 456 -13.63 15.94 -15.29
N ALA A 457 -12.97 15.24 -14.36
CA ALA A 457 -13.51 14.81 -13.07
C ALA A 457 -12.76 15.44 -11.90
N GLY A 458 -13.49 16.04 -10.96
CA GLY A 458 -13.00 16.61 -9.71
C GLY A 458 -13.06 15.65 -8.52
N SER A 459 -13.69 14.48 -8.66
CA SER A 459 -13.75 13.44 -7.63
C SER A 459 -13.66 12.03 -8.23
N LEU A 460 -13.44 11.00 -7.40
CA LEU A 460 -13.46 9.60 -7.85
C LEU A 460 -14.82 9.17 -8.41
N GLU A 461 -15.93 9.66 -7.82
CA GLU A 461 -17.27 9.37 -8.32
C GLU A 461 -17.49 9.94 -9.71
N GLU A 462 -17.12 11.21 -9.91
CA GLU A 462 -17.17 11.84 -11.23
C GLU A 462 -16.24 11.12 -12.21
N PHE A 463 -15.09 10.64 -11.75
CA PHE A 463 -14.13 9.95 -12.59
C PHE A 463 -14.70 8.64 -13.15
N THR A 464 -15.32 7.81 -12.30
CA THR A 464 -16.04 6.60 -12.75
C THR A 464 -17.18 6.96 -13.71
N GLY A 465 -17.90 8.05 -13.46
CA GLY A 465 -19.02 8.49 -14.30
C GLY A 465 -18.59 8.95 -15.70
N ARG A 466 -17.55 9.79 -15.75
CA ARG A 466 -17.14 10.55 -16.95
C ARG A 466 -16.07 9.87 -17.79
N ALA A 467 -15.31 8.94 -17.23
CA ALA A 467 -14.24 8.25 -17.97
C ALA A 467 -14.80 7.57 -19.23
N VAL A 468 -14.12 7.81 -20.35
CA VAL A 468 -14.37 7.17 -21.65
C VAL A 468 -13.19 6.27 -21.96
N VAL A 469 -13.44 4.98 -22.15
CA VAL A 469 -12.40 3.97 -22.36
C VAL A 469 -12.48 3.36 -23.76
N GLY A 470 -11.36 3.35 -24.48
CA GLY A 470 -11.23 2.62 -25.73
C GLY A 470 -10.51 1.29 -25.53
N VAL A 471 -10.63 0.40 -26.52
CA VAL A 471 -9.87 -0.85 -26.61
C VAL A 471 -8.73 -0.66 -27.60
N GLN A 472 -7.55 -1.17 -27.27
CA GLN A 472 -6.35 -1.07 -28.09
C GLN A 472 -5.73 -2.44 -28.34
N SER A 473 -4.97 -2.54 -29.44
CA SER A 473 -4.11 -3.70 -29.70
C SER A 473 -2.82 -3.63 -28.90
N ALA A 474 -2.04 -4.71 -28.90
CA ALA A 474 -0.70 -4.73 -28.31
C ALA A 474 0.22 -3.65 -28.92
N ALA A 475 0.06 -3.33 -30.21
CA ALA A 475 0.81 -2.26 -30.87
C ALA A 475 0.38 -0.87 -30.35
N GLY A 476 -0.92 -0.63 -30.16
CA GLY A 476 -1.42 0.61 -29.55
C GLY A 476 -0.92 0.78 -28.11
N TYR A 477 -0.90 -0.29 -27.33
CA TYR A 477 -0.29 -0.26 -25.99
C TYR A 477 1.22 0.02 -26.05
N ALA A 478 1.95 -0.59 -26.99
CA ALA A 478 3.39 -0.37 -27.15
C ALA A 478 3.73 1.07 -27.56
N GLU A 479 2.90 1.72 -28.39
CA GLU A 479 3.05 3.12 -28.78
C GLU A 479 3.03 4.07 -27.57
N GLY A 480 2.23 3.76 -26.55
CA GLY A 480 2.14 4.57 -25.33
C GLY A 480 3.34 4.43 -24.36
N LYS A 481 4.28 3.51 -24.61
CA LYS A 481 5.44 3.30 -23.73
C LYS A 481 6.57 4.27 -24.05
N PRO A 482 7.26 4.82 -23.03
CA PRO A 482 8.43 5.66 -23.27
C PRO A 482 9.56 4.83 -23.88
N LEU A 483 10.33 5.46 -24.77
CA LEU A 483 11.57 4.91 -25.30
C LEU A 483 12.74 5.46 -24.51
N HIS A 484 13.51 4.56 -23.88
CA HIS A 484 14.68 4.93 -23.08
C HIS A 484 15.94 5.17 -23.92
N ALA A 485 15.91 4.79 -25.20
CA ALA A 485 16.93 5.09 -26.19
C ALA A 485 16.24 5.50 -27.50
N SER A 486 16.84 6.44 -28.24
CA SER A 486 16.36 6.85 -29.56
C SER A 486 16.31 5.66 -30.52
N TRP A 487 15.44 5.73 -31.53
CA TRP A 487 15.47 4.81 -32.67
C TRP A 487 16.87 4.88 -33.30
N ASN A 488 17.63 3.79 -33.21
CA ASN A 488 18.88 3.57 -33.95
C ASN A 488 18.58 2.70 -35.16
#